data_AF-A0A9E2BX33-F1
#
_entry.id   AF-A0A9E2BX33-F1
#
_cell.length_a   1.000
_cell.length_b   1.000
_cell.length_c   1.000
_cell.angle_alpha   90.00
_cell.angle_beta   90.00
_cell.angle_gamma   90.00
#
_symmetry.space_group_name_H-M   'P 1'
#
loop_
_entity.id
_entity.type
_entity.pdbx_description
1 polymer ?
#
loop_
_entity_poly.entity_id
_entity_poly.type
_entity_poly.pdbx_seq_one_letter_code
_entity_poly.pdbx_strand_id
1 'polypeptide(L)'
;VEIKPQKAAVTVGQAVSLFEQEVTEPPVVPAYDRKTRIQQELEVFGFLVTQHPLELYQERLLELDLIPSNQMQEYIGKRVQMAGWLITGKVVSTKHKELMEFLTFEDMHGLIETVFFPKVYDKYCFMLNKNRPYILRGVVDEDFGAVTLRVEKLAYL
;
A
#
# COMPACT_ATOMS: atom_id res chain seq x y z
N VAL A 1 7.76 -65.42 -64.11
CA VAL A 1 8.09 -64.91 -62.77
C VAL A 1 8.00 -63.40 -62.85
N GLU A 2 6.95 -62.82 -62.26
CA GLU A 2 6.67 -61.38 -62.24
C GLU A 2 7.84 -60.62 -61.59
N ILE A 3 8.33 -59.59 -62.28
CA ILE A 3 9.28 -58.63 -61.71
C ILE A 3 8.54 -57.28 -61.63
N LYS A 4 8.23 -56.90 -60.39
CA LYS A 4 7.55 -55.67 -59.99
C LYS A 4 8.35 -54.40 -60.34
N PRO A 5 7.67 -53.24 -60.47
CA PRO A 5 8.20 -52.06 -61.14
C PRO A 5 9.07 -51.15 -60.25
N GLN A 6 9.85 -50.32 -60.96
CA GLN A 6 10.65 -49.17 -60.53
C GLN A 6 10.00 -48.21 -59.52
N LYS A 7 10.86 -47.56 -58.71
CA LYS A 7 10.88 -46.13 -58.30
C LYS A 7 11.89 -45.98 -57.16
N ALA A 8 12.59 -44.90 -56.92
CA ALA A 8 12.99 -43.70 -57.64
C ALA A 8 14.05 -43.07 -56.71
N ALA A 9 15.12 -42.50 -57.26
CA ALA A 9 16.03 -41.68 -56.49
C ALA A 9 15.33 -40.37 -56.12
N VAL A 10 15.18 -40.05 -54.84
CA VAL A 10 15.14 -38.66 -54.35
C VAL A 10 15.74 -38.61 -52.94
N THR A 11 16.97 -38.09 -52.88
CA THR A 11 17.53 -37.50 -51.67
C THR A 11 16.72 -36.25 -51.38
N VAL A 12 15.79 -36.32 -50.41
CA VAL A 12 15.17 -35.11 -49.84
C VAL A 12 15.94 -34.81 -48.57
N GLY A 13 16.78 -33.78 -48.64
CA GLY A 13 17.52 -33.25 -47.51
C GLY A 13 16.58 -32.96 -46.34
N GLN A 14 17.12 -33.18 -45.13
CA GLN A 14 16.44 -33.03 -43.85
C GLN A 14 15.50 -31.81 -43.83
N ALA A 15 14.25 -32.06 -43.49
CA ALA A 15 13.32 -31.00 -43.14
C ALA A 15 13.84 -30.32 -41.86
N VAL A 16 14.53 -29.19 -42.02
CA VAL A 16 14.85 -28.31 -40.90
C VAL A 16 13.54 -27.63 -40.50
N SER A 17 13.07 -27.90 -39.29
CA SER A 17 11.86 -27.28 -38.76
C SER A 17 12.12 -25.78 -38.61
N LEU A 18 11.35 -24.95 -39.34
CA LEU A 18 11.44 -23.48 -39.27
C LEU A 18 11.09 -22.93 -37.87
N PHE A 19 10.56 -23.78 -36.99
CA PHE A 19 10.09 -23.48 -35.64
C PHE A 19 10.88 -24.20 -34.54
N GLU A 20 12.01 -24.83 -34.87
CA GLU A 20 12.97 -25.29 -33.86
C GLU A 20 13.74 -24.08 -33.33
N GLN A 21 13.04 -23.29 -32.51
CA GLN A 21 13.68 -22.24 -31.73
C GLN A 21 14.41 -22.94 -30.58
N GLU A 22 15.74 -22.94 -30.63
CA GLU A 22 16.55 -23.30 -29.47
C GLU A 22 16.06 -22.44 -28.29
N VAL A 23 15.46 -23.08 -27.29
CA VAL A 23 15.05 -22.40 -26.05
C VAL A 23 16.34 -22.06 -25.31
N THR A 24 16.90 -20.91 -25.64
CA THR A 24 18.05 -20.36 -24.92
C THR A 24 17.59 -19.93 -23.54
N GLU A 25 18.41 -20.21 -22.53
CA GLU A 25 18.13 -19.71 -21.18
C GLU A 25 18.08 -18.18 -21.22
N PRO A 26 17.06 -17.56 -20.61
CA PRO A 26 16.94 -16.11 -20.62
C PRO A 26 18.18 -15.49 -19.96
N PRO A 27 18.68 -14.34 -20.48
CA PRO A 27 19.80 -13.66 -19.86
C PRO A 27 19.45 -13.29 -18.42
N VAL A 28 20.31 -13.70 -17.48
CA VAL A 28 20.14 -13.37 -16.07
C VAL A 28 20.43 -11.88 -15.89
N VAL A 29 19.38 -11.09 -15.72
CA VAL A 29 19.49 -9.67 -15.37
C VAL A 29 19.57 -9.51 -13.85
N PRO A 30 20.45 -8.65 -13.34
CA PRO A 30 20.48 -8.37 -11.91
C PRO A 30 19.18 -7.70 -11.48
N ALA A 31 18.72 -8.02 -10.26
CA ALA A 31 17.60 -7.32 -9.67
C ALA A 31 17.95 -5.83 -9.49
N TYR A 32 16.95 -4.96 -9.67
CA TYR A 32 17.12 -3.54 -9.40
C TYR A 32 17.54 -3.30 -7.95
N ASP A 33 18.39 -2.30 -7.74
CA ASP A 33 18.63 -1.79 -6.39
C ASP A 33 17.35 -1.17 -5.83
N ARG A 34 17.22 -1.19 -4.50
CA ARG A 34 16.01 -0.75 -3.80
C ARG A 34 15.59 0.67 -4.21
N LYS A 35 16.55 1.58 -4.38
CA LYS A 35 16.27 2.98 -4.67
C LYS A 35 15.73 3.16 -6.09
N THR A 36 16.38 2.55 -7.07
CA THR A 36 15.92 2.58 -8.48
C THR A 36 14.53 1.96 -8.60
N ARG A 37 14.28 0.84 -7.93
CA ARG A 37 12.95 0.21 -7.94
C ARG A 37 11.86 1.13 -7.38
N ILE A 38 12.08 1.74 -6.22
CA ILE A 38 11.14 2.71 -5.62
C ILE A 38 10.86 3.88 -6.57
N GLN A 39 11.91 4.42 -7.20
CA GLN A 39 11.78 5.53 -8.14
C GLN A 39 10.93 5.15 -9.36
N GLN A 40 11.19 3.97 -9.94
CA GLN A 40 10.45 3.45 -11.09
C GLN A 40 8.99 3.14 -10.72
N GLU A 41 8.72 2.57 -9.53
CA GLU A 41 7.35 2.32 -9.08
C GLU A 41 6.56 3.63 -8.97
N LEU A 42 7.15 4.68 -8.41
CA LEU A 42 6.52 5.99 -8.33
C LEU A 42 6.32 6.63 -9.72
N GLU A 43 7.26 6.45 -10.64
CA GLU A 43 7.15 6.99 -12.00
C GLU A 43 6.06 6.29 -12.82
N VAL A 44 5.95 4.97 -12.70
CA VAL A 44 5.05 4.16 -13.52
C VAL A 44 3.65 4.10 -12.90
N PHE A 45 3.55 3.86 -11.59
CA PHE A 45 2.28 3.63 -10.90
C PHE A 45 1.77 4.86 -10.14
N GLY A 46 2.67 5.78 -9.76
CA GLY A 46 2.34 6.89 -8.87
C GLY A 46 2.25 6.51 -7.39
N PHE A 47 2.47 5.23 -7.04
CA PHE A 47 2.50 4.71 -5.67
C PHE A 47 3.46 3.51 -5.58
N LEU A 48 3.80 3.12 -4.35
CA LEU A 48 4.68 1.97 -4.10
C LEU A 48 3.87 0.68 -4.11
N VAL A 49 4.31 -0.28 -4.92
CA VAL A 49 3.69 -1.61 -5.01
C VAL A 49 4.38 -2.57 -4.07
N THR A 50 5.70 -2.44 -3.92
CA THR A 50 6.46 -3.44 -3.16
C THR A 50 6.43 -3.21 -1.65
N GLN A 51 6.13 -1.99 -1.19
CA GLN A 51 6.19 -1.64 0.23
C GLN A 51 5.21 -0.53 0.59
N HIS A 52 4.81 -0.47 1.86
CA HIS A 52 3.95 0.59 2.36
C HIS A 52 4.74 1.93 2.41
N PRO A 53 4.14 3.09 2.08
CA PRO A 53 4.83 4.38 2.10
C PRO A 53 5.47 4.76 3.45
N LEU A 54 4.88 4.32 4.57
CA LEU A 54 5.45 4.55 5.90
C LEU A 54 6.78 3.82 6.14
N GLU A 55 7.08 2.75 5.39
CA GLU A 55 8.38 2.05 5.49
C GLU A 55 9.56 2.91 5.05
N LEU A 56 9.31 3.97 4.27
CA LEU A 56 10.35 4.96 3.94
C LEU A 56 10.79 5.79 5.17
N TYR A 57 9.99 5.80 6.24
CA TYR A 57 10.19 6.60 7.45
C TYR A 57 10.46 5.75 8.69
N GLN A 58 10.73 4.45 8.52
CA GLN A 58 10.86 3.49 9.62
C GLN A 58 11.84 3.95 10.71
N GLU A 59 12.99 4.53 10.33
CA GLU A 59 13.97 5.02 11.31
C GLU A 59 13.40 6.09 12.24
N ARG A 60 12.63 7.05 11.70
CA ARG A 60 11.96 8.09 12.51
C ARG A 60 10.81 7.53 13.33
N LEU A 61 10.09 6.56 12.79
CA LEU A 61 8.97 5.91 13.49
C LEU A 61 9.44 5.12 14.71
N LEU A 62 10.63 4.50 14.64
CA LEU A 62 11.22 3.75 15.75
C LEU A 62 11.63 4.63 16.94
N GLU A 63 11.84 5.93 16.74
CA GLU A 63 12.14 6.88 17.81
C GLU A 63 10.89 7.30 18.60
N LEU A 64 9.70 6.96 18.10
CA LEU A 64 8.41 7.35 18.67
C LEU A 64 7.74 6.16 19.37
N ASP A 65 7.07 6.44 20.50
CA ASP A 65 6.23 5.45 21.19
C ASP A 65 4.88 5.33 20.46
N LEU A 66 4.83 4.47 19.45
CA LEU A 66 3.69 4.25 18.57
C LEU A 66 3.07 2.88 18.82
N ILE A 67 1.74 2.83 18.88
CA ILE A 67 1.02 1.56 18.85
C ILE A 67 0.64 1.19 17.41
N PRO A 68 0.72 -0.10 17.03
CA PRO A 68 0.24 -0.56 15.75
C PRO A 68 -1.30 -0.65 15.73
N SER A 69 -1.90 -0.50 14.55
CA SER A 69 -3.35 -0.54 14.34
C SER A 69 -4.01 -1.84 14.83
N ASN A 70 -3.34 -2.97 14.68
CA ASN A 70 -3.86 -4.27 15.08
C ASN A 70 -3.98 -4.46 16.62
N GLN A 71 -3.29 -3.64 17.42
CA GLN A 71 -3.36 -3.69 18.88
C GLN A 71 -4.32 -2.66 19.47
N MET A 72 -4.97 -1.85 18.63
CA MET A 72 -5.79 -0.73 19.07
C MET A 72 -6.88 -1.12 20.08
N GLN A 73 -7.47 -2.32 19.92
CA GLN A 73 -8.48 -2.88 20.84
C GLN A 73 -7.98 -3.00 22.29
N GLU A 74 -6.69 -3.24 22.53
CA GLU A 74 -6.11 -3.40 23.87
C GLU A 74 -5.98 -2.06 24.63
N TYR A 75 -6.20 -0.96 23.92
CA TYR A 75 -6.03 0.40 24.42
C TYR A 75 -7.34 1.19 24.51
N ILE A 76 -8.51 0.54 24.44
CA ILE A 76 -9.81 1.18 24.62
C ILE A 76 -9.82 2.01 25.93
N GLY A 77 -10.26 3.26 25.81
CA GLY A 77 -10.28 4.26 26.89
C GLY A 77 -8.92 4.89 27.22
N LYS A 78 -7.82 4.45 26.60
CA LYS A 78 -6.47 5.00 26.81
C LYS A 78 -6.11 6.00 25.73
N ARG A 79 -5.22 6.93 26.10
CA ARG A 79 -4.60 7.86 25.15
C ARG A 79 -3.38 7.20 24.52
N VAL A 80 -3.33 7.19 23.20
CA VAL A 80 -2.31 6.51 22.40
C VAL A 80 -1.75 7.43 21.33
N GLN A 81 -0.64 7.02 20.74
CA GLN A 81 -0.04 7.67 19.58
C GLN A 81 0.16 6.62 18.47
N MET A 82 -0.17 6.99 17.24
CA MET A 82 -0.15 6.10 16.08
C MET A 82 0.41 6.85 14.88
N ALA A 83 1.11 6.14 14.00
CA ALA A 83 1.44 6.67 12.68
C ALA A 83 0.43 6.17 11.66
N GLY A 84 0.05 7.04 10.72
CA GLY A 84 -0.94 6.69 9.71
C GLY A 84 -0.71 7.43 8.40
N TRP A 85 -1.06 6.77 7.30
CA TRP A 85 -1.15 7.34 5.96
C TRP A 85 -2.61 7.62 5.63
N LEU A 86 -2.94 8.85 5.26
CA LEU A 86 -4.33 9.22 5.00
C LEU A 86 -4.85 8.57 3.70
N ILE A 87 -5.91 7.76 3.81
CA ILE A 87 -6.52 7.05 2.67
C ILE A 87 -7.75 7.82 2.17
N THR A 88 -8.72 8.02 3.07
CA THR A 88 -10.00 8.63 2.70
C THR A 88 -10.65 9.33 3.88
N GLY A 89 -11.65 10.15 3.57
CA GLY A 89 -12.35 11.00 4.52
C GLY A 89 -13.79 11.26 4.11
N LYS A 90 -14.63 11.46 5.11
CA LYS A 90 -16.03 11.88 4.94
C LYS A 90 -16.36 12.99 5.92
N VAL A 91 -16.57 14.19 5.38
CA VAL A 91 -17.09 15.33 6.15
C VAL A 91 -18.57 15.11 6.45
N VAL A 92 -18.94 15.33 7.71
CA VAL A 92 -20.30 15.17 8.23
C VAL A 92 -20.63 16.37 9.10
N SER A 93 -21.89 16.82 9.07
CA SER A 93 -22.36 17.84 10.00
C SER A 93 -22.97 17.19 11.26
N THR A 94 -22.64 17.73 12.43
CA THR A 94 -23.25 17.35 13.70
C THR A 94 -24.72 17.78 13.74
N LYS A 95 -25.46 17.32 14.75
CA LYS A 95 -26.84 17.79 15.03
C LYS A 95 -26.92 19.30 15.23
N HIS A 96 -25.82 19.92 15.66
CA HIS A 96 -25.70 21.38 15.86
C HIS A 96 -25.17 22.12 14.62
N LYS A 97 -25.09 21.45 13.46
CA LYS A 97 -24.57 21.98 12.18
C LYS A 97 -23.08 22.34 12.19
N GLU A 98 -22.31 21.82 13.14
CA GLU A 98 -20.85 21.97 13.13
C GLU A 98 -20.24 20.87 12.25
N LEU A 99 -19.14 21.17 11.55
CA LEU A 99 -18.48 20.18 10.68
C LEU A 99 -17.57 19.28 11.49
N MET A 100 -17.62 17.99 11.24
CA MET A 100 -16.67 16.99 11.72
C MET A 100 -16.27 16.08 10.55
N GLU A 101 -15.22 15.30 10.73
CA GLU A 101 -14.76 14.38 9.70
C GLU A 101 -14.44 13.00 10.25
N PHE A 102 -14.92 11.98 9.55
CA PHE A 102 -14.46 10.60 9.73
C PHE A 102 -13.36 10.36 8.72
N LEU A 103 -12.18 9.97 9.21
CA LEU A 103 -11.02 9.73 8.38
C LEU A 103 -10.50 8.32 8.60
N THR A 104 -10.13 7.66 7.52
CA THR A 104 -9.46 6.37 7.55
C THR A 104 -8.00 6.57 7.20
N PHE A 105 -7.14 6.18 8.13
CA PHE A 105 -5.69 6.10 7.93
C PHE A 105 -5.27 4.64 7.81
N GLU A 106 -4.08 4.40 7.29
CA GLU A 106 -3.47 3.07 7.18
C GLU A 106 -2.07 3.08 7.79
N ASP A 107 -1.71 2.00 8.47
CA ASP A 107 -0.34 1.69 8.86
C ASP A 107 0.11 0.34 8.27
N MET A 108 1.31 -0.13 8.64
CA MET A 108 1.86 -1.40 8.14
C MET A 108 1.08 -2.63 8.61
N HIS A 109 0.12 -2.47 9.52
CA HIS A 109 -0.64 -3.54 10.16
C HIS A 109 -2.12 -3.54 9.79
N GLY A 110 -2.66 -2.43 9.28
CA GLY A 110 -4.06 -2.32 8.91
C GLY A 110 -4.60 -0.89 8.91
N LEU A 111 -5.93 -0.79 8.94
CA LEU A 111 -6.66 0.47 8.92
C LEU A 111 -6.88 1.02 10.33
N ILE A 112 -6.84 2.34 10.43
CA ILE A 112 -7.10 3.12 11.64
C ILE A 112 -8.27 4.03 11.32
N GLU A 113 -9.45 3.68 11.85
CA GLU A 113 -10.62 4.55 11.78
C GLU A 113 -10.50 5.66 12.81
N THR A 114 -10.70 6.90 12.37
CA THR A 114 -10.50 8.07 13.22
C THR A 114 -11.65 9.06 13.13
N VAL A 115 -11.87 9.79 14.22
CA VAL A 115 -12.93 10.79 14.32
C VAL A 115 -12.33 12.13 14.71
N PHE A 116 -12.55 13.13 13.84
CA PHE A 116 -12.15 14.51 14.05
C PHE A 116 -13.40 15.32 14.39
N PHE A 117 -13.67 15.46 15.69
CA PHE A 117 -14.75 16.32 16.18
C PHE A 117 -14.54 17.78 15.80
N PRO A 118 -15.59 18.63 15.78
CA PRO A 118 -15.51 19.95 15.15
C PRO A 118 -14.34 20.82 15.57
N LYS A 119 -14.05 20.91 16.87
CA LYS A 119 -12.90 21.69 17.38
C LYS A 119 -11.55 21.21 16.84
N VAL A 120 -11.41 19.91 16.61
CA VAL A 120 -10.19 19.28 16.10
C VAL A 120 -10.15 19.39 14.58
N TYR A 121 -11.28 19.18 13.92
CA TYR A 121 -11.43 19.36 12.48
C TYR A 121 -11.10 20.80 12.06
N ASP A 122 -11.71 21.81 12.68
CA ASP A 122 -11.45 23.23 12.38
C ASP A 122 -9.97 23.61 12.53
N LYS A 123 -9.25 22.94 13.43
CA LYS A 123 -7.83 23.18 13.68
C LYS A 123 -6.93 22.53 12.64
N TYR A 124 -7.26 21.32 12.19
CA TYR A 124 -6.36 20.49 11.38
C TYR A 124 -6.85 20.25 9.95
N CYS A 125 -8.03 20.74 9.55
CA CYS A 125 -8.60 20.49 8.23
C CYS A 125 -7.66 20.88 7.08
N PHE A 126 -6.92 21.99 7.22
CA PHE A 126 -5.93 22.46 6.24
C PHE A 126 -4.72 21.52 6.11
N MET A 127 -4.47 20.67 7.10
CA MET A 127 -3.33 19.75 7.09
C MET A 127 -3.65 18.43 6.39
N LEU A 128 -4.92 18.06 6.24
CA LEU A 128 -5.39 16.75 5.77
C LEU A 128 -5.25 16.58 4.26
N ASN A 129 -4.01 16.46 3.81
CA ASN A 129 -3.66 16.20 2.42
C ASN A 129 -3.32 14.73 2.20
N LYS A 130 -3.69 14.21 1.03
CA LYS A 130 -3.28 12.88 0.59
C LYS A 130 -1.77 12.84 0.33
N ASN A 131 -1.18 11.66 0.43
CA ASN A 131 0.23 11.36 0.12
C ASN A 131 1.29 11.83 1.14
N ARG A 132 0.94 11.88 2.43
CA ARG A 132 1.89 12.20 3.51
C ARG A 132 1.68 11.32 4.74
N PRO A 133 2.76 11.04 5.49
CA PRO A 133 2.66 10.37 6.78
C PRO A 133 2.20 11.35 7.88
N TYR A 134 1.35 10.87 8.78
CA TYR A 134 0.83 11.61 9.92
C TYR A 134 1.13 10.90 11.23
N ILE A 135 1.32 11.68 12.28
CA ILE A 135 1.26 11.22 13.66
C ILE A 135 -0.07 11.65 14.25
N LEU A 136 -0.85 10.64 14.67
CA LEU A 136 -2.15 10.75 15.29
C LEU A 136 -1.99 10.55 16.79
N ARG A 137 -2.50 11.47 17.60
CA ARG A 137 -2.59 11.29 19.05
C ARG A 137 -4.02 11.52 19.49
N GLY A 138 -4.56 10.55 20.20
CA GLY A 138 -5.96 10.54 20.55
C GLY A 138 -6.30 9.50 21.61
N VAL A 139 -7.58 9.39 21.91
CA VAL A 139 -8.11 8.37 22.81
C VAL A 139 -8.79 7.31 21.97
N VAL A 140 -8.49 6.04 22.25
CA VAL A 140 -9.21 4.93 21.61
C VAL A 140 -10.59 4.84 22.22
N ASP A 141 -11.60 4.87 21.36
CA ASP A 141 -13.02 4.75 21.71
C ASP A 141 -13.60 3.50 21.07
N GLU A 142 -14.65 2.96 21.66
CA GLU A 142 -15.42 1.85 21.10
C GLU A 142 -16.90 2.21 21.08
N ASP A 143 -17.48 2.27 19.89
CA ASP A 143 -18.91 2.52 19.70
C ASP A 143 -19.51 1.38 18.88
N PHE A 144 -20.47 0.65 19.46
CA PHE A 144 -21.16 -0.47 18.82
C PHE A 144 -20.24 -1.56 18.24
N GLY A 145 -19.09 -1.81 18.90
CA GLY A 145 -18.09 -2.79 18.46
C GLY A 145 -17.14 -2.28 17.37
N ALA A 146 -17.28 -1.03 16.93
CA ALA A 146 -16.30 -0.37 16.08
C ALA A 146 -15.30 0.40 16.95
N VAL A 147 -14.03 0.03 16.85
CA VAL A 147 -12.94 0.73 17.53
C VAL A 147 -12.47 1.89 16.67
N THR A 148 -12.46 3.09 17.24
CA THR A 148 -12.06 4.33 16.55
C THR A 148 -11.09 5.14 17.38
N LEU A 149 -10.23 5.93 16.72
CA LEU A 149 -9.35 6.87 17.39
C LEU A 149 -10.03 8.23 17.40
N ARG A 150 -10.46 8.69 18.56
CA ARG A 150 -10.87 10.08 18.75
C ARG A 150 -9.63 10.96 18.80
N VAL A 151 -9.32 11.61 17.69
CA VAL A 151 -8.09 12.39 17.53
C VAL A 151 -8.16 13.68 18.33
N GLU A 152 -7.08 13.98 19.05
CA GLU A 152 -6.91 15.23 19.81
C GLU A 152 -5.80 16.09 19.22
N LYS A 153 -4.75 15.47 18.67
CA LYS A 153 -3.64 16.14 17.98
C LYS A 153 -3.26 15.39 16.72
N LEU A 154 -2.96 16.17 15.69
CA LEU A 154 -2.39 15.73 14.43
C LEU A 154 -1.07 16.46 14.20
N ALA A 155 -0.06 15.74 13.74
CA ALA A 155 1.22 16.28 13.29
C ALA A 155 1.69 15.57 12.02
N TYR A 156 2.56 16.22 11.26
CA TYR A 156 3.34 15.54 10.22
C TYR A 156 4.49 14.76 10.89
N LEU A 157 4.88 13.65 10.26
CA LEU A 157 6.11 12.92 10.58
C LEU A 157 7.36 13.59 9.97
#